data_AF-A0A1Z4GJI7-F1
#
_entry.id   AF-A0A1Z4GJI7-F1
#
_cell.length_a   1.000
_cell.length_b   1.000
_cell.length_c   1.000
_cell.angle_alpha   90.00
_cell.angle_beta   90.00
_cell.angle_gamma   90.00
#
_symmetry.space_group_name_H-M   'P 1'
#
loop_
_entity.id
_entity.type
_entity.pdbx_description
1 polymer ?
#
loop_
_entity_poly.entity_id
_entity_poly.type
_entity_poly.pdbx_seq_one_letter_code
_entity_poly.pdbx_strand_id
1 'polypeptide(L)'
;MKYIKRHVKWIELIVEVIFLIVLFLLGLFLEYKFAASLFWQFYLFMAVLALILLLPIHLQSRRKQELWLFIGFNIILLTLHFLTLNPVKPFTKFYLDAKNGMTIQEVQSLFNQHFPQGGRFPQPKWALNDEHNDGVLENRNPKEKGFVAIPDQNLNYILDPNDDDYNAEIVTVYFKEGKVVGAKYLPD
;
A
#
# COMPACT_ATOMS: atom_id res chain seq x y z
N MET A 1 -13.83 5.74 49.14
CA MET A 1 -14.24 6.47 47.90
C MET A 1 -13.09 6.82 46.95
N LYS A 2 -11.92 7.28 47.41
CA LYS A 2 -10.77 7.65 46.55
C LYS A 2 -10.17 6.46 45.77
N TYR A 3 -10.13 5.27 46.39
CA TYR A 3 -9.67 4.03 45.74
C TYR A 3 -10.58 3.58 44.60
N ILE A 4 -11.90 3.58 44.79
CA ILE A 4 -12.88 3.19 43.76
C ILE A 4 -12.76 4.08 42.52
N LYS A 5 -12.68 5.41 42.70
CA LYS A 5 -12.48 6.35 41.59
C LYS A 5 -11.14 6.17 40.86
N ARG A 6 -10.10 5.68 41.53
CA ARG A 6 -8.80 5.39 40.92
C ARG A 6 -8.87 4.13 40.05
N HIS A 7 -9.52 3.06 40.51
CA HIS A 7 -9.66 1.82 39.74
C HIS A 7 -10.47 2.02 38.46
N VAL A 8 -11.56 2.78 38.50
CA VAL A 8 -12.39 3.06 37.31
C VAL A 8 -11.58 3.77 36.21
N LYS A 9 -10.78 4.77 36.55
CA LYS A 9 -9.92 5.48 35.58
C LYS A 9 -8.85 4.59 34.95
N TRP A 10 -8.33 3.62 35.71
CA TRP A 10 -7.36 2.65 35.18
C TRP A 10 -8.00 1.65 34.21
N ILE A 11 -9.24 1.21 34.49
CA ILE A 11 -9.99 0.32 33.60
C ILE A 11 -10.30 1.03 32.28
N GLU A 12 -10.78 2.29 32.33
CA GLU A 12 -11.04 3.10 31.12
C GLU A 12 -9.79 3.21 30.24
N LEU A 13 -8.63 3.55 30.83
CA LEU A 13 -7.38 3.66 30.09
C LEU A 13 -6.96 2.32 29.46
N ILE A 14 -7.11 1.21 30.18
CA ILE A 14 -6.81 -0.13 29.64
C ILE A 14 -7.69 -0.43 28.43
N VAL A 15 -8.98 -0.13 28.53
CA VAL A 15 -9.95 -0.35 27.44
C VAL A 15 -9.60 0.52 26.22
N GLU A 16 -9.27 1.80 26.41
CA GLU A 16 -8.82 2.71 25.35
C GLU A 16 -7.58 2.17 24.64
N VAL A 17 -6.58 1.73 25.40
CA VAL A 17 -5.34 1.15 24.86
C VAL A 17 -5.62 -0.13 24.08
N ILE A 18 -6.48 -1.02 24.58
CA ILE A 18 -6.87 -2.25 23.87
C ILE A 18 -7.55 -1.90 22.53
N PHE A 19 -8.47 -0.94 22.52
CA PHE A 19 -9.10 -0.51 21.27
C PHE A 19 -8.10 0.05 20.27
N LEU A 20 -7.13 0.85 20.72
CA LEU A 20 -6.07 1.36 19.85
C LEU A 20 -5.13 0.25 19.35
N ILE A 21 -4.85 -0.77 20.16
CA ILE A 21 -4.09 -1.96 19.71
C ILE A 21 -4.86 -2.70 18.63
N VAL A 22 -6.15 -2.97 18.83
CA VAL A 22 -7.00 -3.62 17.82
C VAL A 22 -7.04 -2.82 16.53
N LEU A 23 -7.18 -1.49 16.65
CA LEU A 23 -7.16 -0.59 15.49
C LEU A 23 -5.78 -0.60 14.81
N PHE A 24 -4.69 -0.65 15.56
CA PHE A 24 -3.34 -0.77 15.00
C PHE A 24 -3.15 -2.10 14.27
N LEU A 25 -3.67 -3.21 14.80
CA LEU A 25 -3.65 -4.51 14.13
C LEU A 25 -4.45 -4.50 12.82
N LEU A 26 -5.58 -3.79 12.77
CA LEU A 26 -6.30 -3.55 11.52
C LEU A 26 -5.43 -2.76 10.53
N GLY A 27 -4.74 -1.72 11.00
CA GLY A 27 -3.78 -0.97 10.19
C GLY A 27 -2.66 -1.85 9.63
N LEU A 28 -2.09 -2.72 10.46
CA LEU A 28 -1.08 -3.71 10.04
C LEU A 28 -1.62 -4.71 9.03
N PHE A 29 -2.86 -5.16 9.18
CA PHE A 29 -3.50 -6.06 8.23
C PHE A 29 -3.67 -5.39 6.85
N LEU A 30 -4.19 -4.17 6.82
CA LEU A 30 -4.34 -3.39 5.58
C LEU A 30 -2.99 -3.07 4.94
N GLU A 31 -2.00 -2.77 5.78
CA GLU A 31 -0.63 -2.56 5.35
C GLU A 31 -0.01 -3.80 4.71
N TYR A 32 -0.19 -4.96 5.34
CA TYR A 32 0.29 -6.23 4.83
C TYR A 32 -0.42 -6.61 3.52
N LYS A 33 -1.74 -6.42 3.42
CA LYS A 33 -2.50 -6.86 2.24
C LYS A 33 -2.43 -5.91 1.05
N PHE A 34 -2.33 -4.60 1.29
CA PHE A 34 -2.54 -3.60 0.24
C PHE A 34 -1.47 -2.52 0.17
N ALA A 35 -0.40 -2.63 0.98
CA ALA A 35 0.57 -1.55 1.16
C ALA A 35 -0.11 -0.20 1.47
N ALA A 36 -1.18 -0.24 2.27
CA ALA A 36 -2.11 0.88 2.43
C ALA A 36 -1.44 2.19 2.86
N SER A 37 -0.34 2.11 3.62
CA SER A 37 0.46 3.27 4.07
C SER A 37 1.09 4.09 2.93
N LEU A 38 1.08 3.62 1.69
CA LEU A 38 1.46 4.40 0.51
C LEU A 38 0.44 5.47 0.14
N PHE A 39 -0.82 5.29 0.54
CA PHE A 39 -1.93 6.17 0.18
C PHE A 39 -2.31 7.05 1.36
N TRP A 40 -2.46 8.35 1.13
CA TRP A 40 -2.77 9.29 2.22
C TRP A 40 -4.14 9.02 2.86
N GLN A 41 -5.08 8.45 2.09
CA GLN A 41 -6.42 8.08 2.53
C GLN A 41 -6.39 7.05 3.67
N PHE A 42 -5.39 6.18 3.71
CA PHE A 42 -5.19 5.24 4.82
C PHE A 42 -5.03 5.98 6.14
N TYR A 43 -4.16 6.99 6.21
CA TYR A 43 -3.95 7.76 7.44
C TYR A 43 -5.19 8.52 7.85
N LEU A 44 -5.90 9.12 6.89
CA LEU A 44 -7.16 9.80 7.17
C LEU A 44 -8.19 8.81 7.76
N PHE A 45 -8.36 7.66 7.12
CA PHE A 45 -9.29 6.62 7.55
C PHE A 45 -8.97 6.16 8.99
N MET A 46 -7.71 5.81 9.25
CA MET A 46 -7.28 5.37 10.58
C MET A 46 -7.40 6.46 11.64
N ALA A 47 -7.08 7.71 11.29
CA ALA A 47 -7.23 8.86 12.18
C ALA A 47 -8.71 9.10 12.54
N VAL A 48 -9.63 8.99 11.57
CA VAL A 48 -11.07 9.13 11.82
C VAL A 48 -11.57 8.04 12.76
N LEU A 49 -11.17 6.78 12.56
CA LEU A 49 -11.54 5.69 13.46
C LEU A 49 -11.01 5.91 14.88
N ALA A 50 -9.74 6.31 15.03
CA ALA A 50 -9.17 6.62 16.33
C ALA A 50 -9.89 7.80 17.01
N LEU A 51 -10.28 8.82 16.23
CA LEU A 51 -11.02 9.97 16.74
C LEU A 51 -12.40 9.56 17.25
N ILE A 52 -13.14 8.72 16.52
CA ILE A 52 -14.46 8.21 16.95
C ILE A 52 -14.36 7.46 18.28
N LEU A 53 -13.28 6.70 18.49
CA LEU A 53 -13.06 5.95 19.72
C LEU A 53 -12.70 6.86 20.92
N LEU A 54 -11.85 7.87 20.70
CA LEU A 54 -11.27 8.67 21.79
C LEU A 54 -12.05 9.95 22.09
N LEU A 55 -12.71 10.56 21.09
CA LEU A 55 -13.37 11.86 21.22
C LEU A 55 -14.51 11.86 22.26
N PRO A 56 -15.42 10.87 22.31
CA PRO A 56 -16.50 10.88 23.31
C PRO A 56 -15.95 10.88 24.75
N ILE A 57 -14.90 10.10 24.99
CA ILE A 57 -14.24 9.97 26.28
C ILE A 57 -13.52 11.28 26.65
N HIS A 58 -12.86 11.91 25.68
CA HIS A 58 -12.24 13.21 25.86
C HIS A 58 -13.28 14.28 26.25
N LEU A 59 -14.43 14.32 25.56
CA LEU A 59 -15.49 15.29 25.84
C LEU A 59 -16.12 15.08 27.22
N GLN A 60 -16.29 13.82 27.64
CA GLN A 60 -16.87 13.48 28.94
C GLN A 60 -15.89 13.74 30.11
N SER A 61 -14.63 13.33 29.95
CA SER A 61 -13.64 13.35 31.04
C SER A 61 -12.78 14.62 31.08
N ARG A 62 -12.70 15.35 29.97
CA ARG A 62 -11.79 16.49 29.70
C ARG A 62 -10.33 16.20 30.04
N ARG A 63 -9.93 14.93 30.02
CA ARG A 63 -8.55 14.51 30.24
C ARG A 63 -7.71 14.86 29.00
N LYS A 64 -6.43 15.18 29.20
CA LYS A 64 -5.48 15.45 28.11
C LYS A 64 -4.85 14.17 27.55
N GLN A 65 -5.09 13.02 28.20
CA GLN A 65 -4.42 11.76 27.89
C GLN A 65 -4.87 11.21 26.53
N GLU A 66 -6.13 11.39 26.19
CA GLU A 66 -6.77 10.96 24.94
C GLU A 66 -6.16 11.69 23.75
N LEU A 67 -5.81 12.98 23.91
CA LEU A 67 -5.08 13.72 22.88
C LEU A 67 -3.68 13.14 22.67
N TRP A 68 -2.97 12.79 23.76
CA TRP A 68 -1.66 12.16 23.66
C TRP A 68 -1.73 10.75 23.05
N LEU A 69 -2.74 9.96 23.41
CA LEU A 69 -3.00 8.65 22.81
C LEU A 69 -3.29 8.77 21.31
N PHE A 70 -4.14 9.73 20.93
CA PHE A 70 -4.44 10.01 19.53
C PHE A 70 -3.18 10.40 18.75
N ILE A 71 -2.40 11.35 19.25
CA ILE A 71 -1.16 11.80 18.60
C ILE A 71 -0.16 10.63 18.50
N GLY A 72 0.07 9.90 19.60
CA GLY A 72 0.99 8.77 19.62
C GLY A 72 0.60 7.66 18.65
N PHE A 73 -0.70 7.33 18.59
CA PHE A 73 -1.24 6.37 17.64
C PHE A 73 -0.97 6.77 16.18
N ASN A 74 -1.23 8.03 15.83
CA ASN A 74 -0.99 8.53 14.47
C ASN A 74 0.51 8.54 14.11
N ILE A 75 1.39 8.91 15.06
CA ILE A 75 2.85 8.86 14.86
C ILE A 75 3.30 7.42 14.62
N ILE A 76 2.81 6.46 15.41
CA ILE A 76 3.14 5.03 15.24
C ILE A 76 2.66 4.54 13.86
N LEU A 77 1.44 4.91 13.44
CA LEU A 77 0.95 4.56 12.10
C LEU A 77 1.82 5.14 10.98
N LEU A 78 2.31 6.38 11.11
CA LEU A 78 3.20 6.99 10.12
C LEU A 78 4.49 6.19 9.92
N THR A 79 4.97 5.48 10.94
CA THR A 79 6.14 4.60 10.79
C THR A 79 5.89 3.48 9.77
N LEU A 80 4.64 3.06 9.57
CA LEU A 80 4.29 2.07 8.56
C LEU A 80 4.66 2.54 7.16
N HIS A 81 4.66 3.85 6.86
CA HIS A 81 5.09 4.36 5.55
C HIS A 81 6.49 3.88 5.16
N PHE A 82 7.38 3.81 6.14
CA PHE A 82 8.81 3.52 5.95
C PHE A 82 9.15 2.04 6.16
N LEU A 83 8.30 1.30 6.87
CA LEU A 83 8.52 -0.10 7.16
C LEU A 83 8.08 -0.97 5.98
N THR A 84 9.02 -1.75 5.44
CA THR A 84 8.69 -2.78 4.45
C THR A 84 8.47 -4.12 5.16
N LEU A 85 7.21 -4.51 5.33
CA LEU A 85 6.86 -5.76 6.01
C LEU A 85 6.95 -6.97 5.08
N ASN A 86 6.54 -6.80 3.83
CA ASN A 86 6.44 -7.84 2.81
C ASN A 86 6.76 -7.28 1.41
N PRO A 87 6.82 -8.09 0.35
CA PRO A 87 7.20 -7.63 -0.98
C PRO A 87 6.09 -6.83 -1.70
N VAL A 88 4.85 -6.86 -1.21
CA VAL A 88 3.72 -6.12 -1.81
C VAL A 88 4.03 -4.63 -1.88
N LYS A 89 4.47 -4.02 -0.78
CA LYS A 89 4.79 -2.58 -0.77
C LYS A 89 5.82 -2.15 -1.81
N PRO A 90 7.03 -2.73 -1.91
CA PRO A 90 7.99 -2.33 -2.93
C PRO A 90 7.48 -2.61 -4.34
N PHE A 91 6.61 -3.61 -4.52
CA PHE A 91 5.96 -3.89 -5.80
C PHE A 91 4.93 -2.82 -6.18
N THR A 92 4.07 -2.42 -5.26
CA THR A 92 3.15 -1.30 -5.45
C THR A 92 3.92 0.01 -5.67
N LYS A 93 5.04 0.25 -4.96
CA LYS A 93 5.88 1.44 -5.21
C LYS A 93 6.47 1.43 -6.61
N PHE A 94 7.01 0.31 -7.07
CA PHE A 94 7.50 0.16 -8.44
C PHE A 94 6.42 0.53 -9.47
N TYR A 95 5.20 0.06 -9.28
CA TYR A 95 4.06 0.44 -10.12
C TYR A 95 3.77 1.94 -10.09
N LEU A 96 3.70 2.54 -8.90
CA LEU A 96 3.40 3.97 -8.73
C LEU A 96 4.51 4.88 -9.29
N ASP A 97 5.76 4.42 -9.27
CA ASP A 97 6.90 5.17 -9.76
C ASP A 97 7.13 5.04 -11.28
N ALA A 98 6.52 4.04 -11.93
CA ALA A 98 6.58 3.86 -13.37
C ALA A 98 5.83 5.00 -14.09
N LYS A 99 6.55 5.82 -14.86
CA LYS A 99 5.98 6.99 -15.54
C LYS A 99 5.99 6.83 -17.05
N ASN A 100 5.02 7.48 -17.69
CA ASN A 100 4.98 7.60 -19.14
C ASN A 100 6.26 8.23 -19.67
N GLY A 101 6.74 7.72 -20.81
CA GLY A 101 7.96 8.17 -21.48
C GLY A 101 9.24 7.47 -21.04
N MET A 102 9.24 6.71 -19.93
CA MET A 102 10.39 5.91 -19.53
C MET A 102 10.73 4.86 -20.60
N THR A 103 12.00 4.57 -20.80
CA THR A 103 12.49 3.49 -21.66
C THR A 103 12.42 2.14 -20.94
N ILE A 104 12.49 1.05 -21.70
CA ILE A 104 12.57 -0.32 -21.15
C ILE A 104 13.73 -0.43 -20.13
N GLN A 105 14.89 0.16 -20.43
CA GLN A 105 16.05 0.13 -19.54
C GLN A 105 15.81 0.91 -18.24
N GLU A 106 15.14 2.07 -18.31
CA GLU A 106 14.78 2.86 -17.13
C GLU A 106 13.77 2.11 -16.24
N VAL A 107 12.77 1.44 -16.84
CA VAL A 107 11.80 0.62 -16.11
C VAL A 107 12.50 -0.56 -15.41
N GLN A 108 13.43 -1.24 -16.09
CA GLN A 108 14.21 -2.33 -15.49
C GLN A 108 15.15 -1.83 -14.39
N SER A 109 15.76 -0.66 -14.56
CA SER A 109 16.57 -0.02 -13.51
C SER A 109 15.71 0.31 -12.29
N LEU A 110 14.52 0.89 -12.51
CA LEU A 110 13.55 1.22 -11.47
C LEU A 110 13.08 -0.05 -10.72
N PHE A 111 12.83 -1.14 -11.44
CA PHE A 111 12.48 -2.43 -10.84
C PHE A 111 13.61 -2.95 -9.95
N ASN A 112 14.86 -2.92 -10.43
CA ASN A 112 16.03 -3.36 -9.66
C ASN A 112 16.33 -2.47 -8.44
N GLN A 113 15.89 -1.22 -8.41
CA GLN A 113 15.96 -0.37 -7.21
C GLN A 113 15.00 -0.84 -6.12
N HIS A 114 13.81 -1.32 -6.51
CA HIS A 114 12.79 -1.81 -5.59
C HIS A 114 13.04 -3.27 -5.17
N PHE A 115 13.55 -4.08 -6.09
CA PHE A 115 13.91 -5.48 -5.91
C PHE A 115 15.36 -5.72 -6.36
N PRO A 116 16.37 -5.34 -5.56
CA PRO A 116 17.76 -5.59 -5.91
C PRO A 116 18.08 -7.08 -5.87
N GLN A 117 19.01 -7.53 -6.72
CA GLN A 117 19.53 -8.89 -6.68
C GLN A 117 20.19 -9.17 -5.32
N GLY A 118 19.82 -10.27 -4.68
CA GLY A 118 20.27 -10.59 -3.31
C GLY A 118 19.68 -9.67 -2.23
N GLY A 119 18.63 -8.91 -2.56
CA GLY A 119 17.90 -8.09 -1.60
C GLY A 119 17.13 -8.91 -0.56
N ARG A 120 16.39 -8.19 0.30
CA ARG A 120 15.58 -8.81 1.36
C ARG A 120 14.48 -9.73 0.81
N PHE A 121 13.91 -9.39 -0.35
CA PHE A 121 12.90 -10.18 -1.03
C PHE A 121 13.46 -10.75 -2.33
N PRO A 122 13.07 -11.98 -2.70
CA PRO A 122 13.36 -12.51 -4.04
C PRO A 122 12.86 -11.56 -5.13
N GLN A 123 13.55 -11.54 -6.26
CA GLN A 123 13.08 -10.76 -7.40
C GLN A 123 11.82 -11.43 -8.01
N PRO A 124 10.73 -10.67 -8.20
CA PRO A 124 9.60 -11.11 -9.00
C PRO A 124 10.03 -11.59 -10.39
N LYS A 125 9.35 -12.62 -10.92
CA LYS A 125 9.54 -13.08 -12.29
C LYS A 125 9.11 -11.98 -13.26
N TRP A 126 9.79 -11.84 -14.39
CA TRP A 126 9.36 -10.90 -15.42
C TRP A 126 9.67 -11.37 -16.83
N ALA A 127 8.88 -10.91 -17.80
CA ALA A 127 9.03 -11.24 -19.21
C ALA A 127 8.65 -10.05 -20.10
N LEU A 128 9.43 -9.84 -21.17
CA LEU A 128 9.11 -8.90 -22.26
C LEU A 128 8.34 -9.67 -23.33
N ASN A 129 7.15 -9.20 -23.65
CA ASN A 129 6.31 -9.79 -24.69
C ASN A 129 6.04 -8.74 -25.76
N ASP A 130 6.06 -9.17 -27.03
CA ASP A 130 5.56 -8.35 -28.13
C ASP A 130 4.03 -8.41 -28.11
N GLU A 131 3.37 -7.27 -27.96
CA GLU A 131 1.91 -7.19 -27.98
C GLU A 131 1.42 -7.25 -29.42
N HIS A 132 1.35 -8.45 -29.98
CA HIS A 132 0.55 -8.73 -31.17
C HIS A 132 -0.78 -9.42 -30.84
N ASN A 133 -1.00 -9.92 -29.61
CA ASN A 133 -2.06 -10.90 -29.34
C ASN A 133 -2.92 -10.72 -28.07
N ASP A 134 -2.71 -9.72 -27.21
CA ASP A 134 -3.48 -9.68 -25.95
C ASP A 134 -4.91 -9.13 -26.07
N GLY A 135 -5.37 -8.75 -27.28
CA GLY A 135 -6.76 -8.30 -27.49
C GLY A 135 -7.18 -7.08 -26.65
N VAL A 136 -6.24 -6.44 -25.94
CA VAL A 136 -6.53 -5.39 -24.92
C VAL A 136 -7.11 -4.13 -25.56
N LEU A 137 -6.91 -3.94 -26.87
CA LEU A 137 -7.21 -2.68 -27.56
C LEU A 137 -7.90 -2.84 -28.92
N GLU A 138 -8.37 -4.05 -29.27
CA GLU A 138 -9.28 -4.19 -30.41
C GLU A 138 -10.55 -3.37 -30.10
N ASN A 139 -10.68 -2.20 -30.74
CA ASN A 139 -11.84 -1.31 -30.75
C ASN A 139 -12.10 -0.34 -29.57
N ARG A 140 -11.11 0.10 -28.78
CA ARG A 140 -11.36 1.18 -27.77
C ARG A 140 -10.30 2.28 -27.73
N ASN A 141 -10.75 3.47 -27.35
CA ASN A 141 -9.90 4.65 -27.18
C ASN A 141 -8.87 4.39 -26.06
N PRO A 142 -7.54 4.41 -26.33
CA PRO A 142 -6.51 4.10 -25.34
C PRO A 142 -6.60 4.96 -24.07
N LYS A 143 -7.12 6.19 -24.19
CA LYS A 143 -7.34 7.09 -23.05
C LYS A 143 -8.36 6.56 -22.03
N GLU A 144 -9.37 5.81 -22.45
CA GLU A 144 -10.36 5.20 -21.54
C GLU A 144 -9.74 4.12 -20.64
N LYS A 145 -8.61 3.56 -21.06
CA LYS A 145 -7.83 2.57 -20.33
C LYS A 145 -6.65 3.18 -19.57
N GLY A 146 -6.50 4.50 -19.61
CA GLY A 146 -5.40 5.22 -18.98
C GLY A 146 -4.09 5.21 -19.79
N PHE A 147 -4.12 4.80 -21.06
CA PHE A 147 -2.96 4.79 -21.94
C PHE A 147 -2.85 6.08 -22.76
N VAL A 148 -1.62 6.54 -22.98
CA VAL A 148 -1.33 7.72 -23.81
C VAL A 148 -1.33 7.40 -25.30
N ALA A 149 -0.96 6.17 -25.67
CA ALA A 149 -1.00 5.65 -27.03
C ALA A 149 -1.29 4.15 -27.03
N ILE A 150 -1.50 3.58 -28.23
CA ILE A 150 -1.68 2.13 -28.40
C ILE A 150 -0.30 1.46 -28.27
N PRO A 151 -0.05 0.64 -27.24
CA PRO A 151 1.19 -0.11 -27.08
C PRO A 151 1.42 -1.15 -28.18
N ASP A 152 2.69 -1.50 -28.36
CA ASP A 152 3.17 -2.60 -29.22
C ASP A 152 4.02 -3.64 -28.47
N GLN A 153 4.39 -3.36 -27.21
CA GLN A 153 5.13 -4.27 -26.34
C GLN A 153 4.70 -4.11 -24.88
N ASN A 154 4.86 -5.15 -24.08
CA ASN A 154 4.65 -5.07 -22.64
C ASN A 154 5.74 -5.79 -21.83
N LEU A 155 6.00 -5.30 -20.63
CA LEU A 155 6.76 -5.99 -19.59
C LEU A 155 5.81 -6.43 -18.48
N ASN A 156 5.70 -7.73 -18.28
CA ASN A 156 4.96 -8.31 -17.18
C ASN A 156 5.91 -8.63 -16.04
N TYR A 157 5.55 -8.19 -14.83
CA TYR A 157 6.21 -8.54 -13.58
C TYR A 157 5.20 -9.28 -12.72
N ILE A 158 5.61 -10.42 -12.17
CA ILE A 158 4.74 -11.33 -11.41
C ILE A 158 5.38 -11.51 -10.03
N LEU A 159 4.75 -10.90 -9.02
CA LEU A 159 5.06 -11.14 -7.63
C LEU A 159 4.20 -12.32 -7.16
N ASP A 160 4.80 -13.49 -7.17
CA ASP A 160 4.21 -14.70 -6.60
C ASP A 160 4.96 -15.10 -5.31
N PRO A 161 4.37 -14.88 -4.14
CA PRO A 161 5.01 -15.23 -2.87
C PRO A 161 5.00 -16.74 -2.57
N ASN A 162 4.16 -17.55 -3.24
CA ASN A 162 4.00 -18.98 -2.96
C ASN A 162 4.46 -19.90 -4.11
N ASP A 163 4.84 -19.34 -5.26
CA ASP A 163 5.41 -20.02 -6.44
C ASP A 163 4.45 -21.02 -7.13
N ASP A 164 3.14 -20.84 -6.93
CA ASP A 164 2.05 -21.65 -7.49
C ASP A 164 1.12 -20.86 -8.45
N ASP A 165 1.47 -19.60 -8.77
CA ASP A 165 0.72 -18.59 -9.53
C ASP A 165 -0.69 -18.25 -9.00
N TYR A 166 -1.20 -18.97 -7.99
CA TYR A 166 -2.35 -18.58 -7.19
C TYR A 166 -1.94 -17.52 -6.17
N ASN A 167 -2.65 -16.38 -6.18
CA ASN A 167 -2.38 -15.20 -5.36
C ASN A 167 -1.15 -14.35 -5.79
N ALA A 168 -0.87 -14.33 -7.10
CA ALA A 168 0.19 -13.48 -7.65
C ALA A 168 -0.31 -12.06 -7.94
N GLU A 169 0.47 -11.07 -7.55
CA GLU A 169 0.26 -9.69 -7.98
C GLU A 169 1.01 -9.43 -9.29
N ILE A 170 0.35 -8.75 -10.24
CA ILE A 170 0.92 -8.51 -11.57
C ILE A 170 0.99 -7.02 -11.85
N VAL A 171 2.19 -6.58 -12.26
CA VAL A 171 2.38 -5.26 -12.89
C VAL A 171 2.69 -5.47 -14.36
N THR A 172 1.88 -4.87 -15.22
CA THR A 172 2.15 -4.81 -16.66
C THR A 172 2.50 -3.38 -17.03
N VAL A 173 3.69 -3.19 -17.59
CA VAL A 173 4.14 -1.91 -18.14
C VAL A 173 4.05 -1.99 -19.66
N TYR A 174 3.32 -1.06 -20.27
CA TYR A 174 3.02 -1.05 -21.70
C TYR A 174 3.89 -0.03 -22.41
N PHE A 175 4.43 -0.39 -23.57
CA PHE A 175 5.36 0.44 -24.35
C PHE A 175 4.82 0.71 -25.75
N LYS A 176 5.14 1.88 -26.28
CA LYS A 176 5.03 2.22 -27.70
C LYS A 176 6.39 2.76 -28.16
N GLU A 177 6.96 2.16 -29.21
CA GLU A 177 8.27 2.57 -29.73
C GLU A 177 9.35 2.59 -28.64
N GLY A 178 9.31 1.60 -27.74
CA GLY A 178 10.27 1.46 -26.63
C GLY A 178 10.08 2.42 -25.45
N LYS A 179 8.98 3.20 -25.41
CA LYS A 179 8.65 4.12 -24.32
C LYS A 179 7.35 3.78 -23.62
N VAL A 180 7.29 3.93 -22.30
CA VAL A 180 6.09 3.66 -21.49
C VAL A 180 4.93 4.55 -21.93
N VAL A 181 3.79 3.93 -22.21
CA VAL A 181 2.52 4.62 -22.52
C VAL A 181 1.44 4.38 -21.47
N GLY A 182 1.69 3.46 -20.54
CA GLY A 182 0.98 3.32 -19.29
C GLY A 182 1.37 2.04 -18.56
N ALA A 183 0.78 1.84 -17.39
CA ALA A 183 0.99 0.65 -16.58
C ALA A 183 -0.33 0.22 -15.93
N LYS A 184 -0.48 -1.08 -15.71
CA LYS A 184 -1.61 -1.67 -15.03
C LYS A 184 -1.13 -2.50 -13.86
N TYR A 185 -1.85 -2.41 -12.75
CA TYR A 185 -1.66 -3.25 -11.58
C TYR A 185 -2.88 -4.14 -11.39
N LEU A 186 -2.64 -5.43 -11.22
CA LEU A 186 -3.62 -6.45 -10.91
C LEU A 186 -3.25 -7.01 -9.53
N PRO A 187 -3.93 -6.59 -8.46
CA PRO A 187 -3.77 -7.20 -7.16
C PRO A 187 -4.41 -8.59 -7.13
N ASP A 188 -3.96 -9.42 -6.19
CA ASP A 188 -4.70 -10.60 -5.73
C ASP A 188 -5.92 -10.21 -4.88
#